data_AF-A0A7C2GZH0-F1
#
_entry.id   AF-A0A7C2GZH0-F1
#
_cell.length_a   1.000
_cell.length_b   1.000
_cell.length_c   1.000
_cell.angle_alpha   90.00
_cell.angle_beta   90.00
_cell.angle_gamma   90.00
#
_symmetry.space_group_name_H-M   'P 1'
#
loop_
_entity.id
_entity.type
_entity.pdbx_description
1 polymer ?
#
loop_
_entity_poly.entity_id
_entity_poly.type
_entity_poly.pdbx_seq_one_letter_code
_entity_poly.pdbx_strand_id
1 'polypeptide(L)' 'MDKRRISSLNELERTNREIRRRSRVVGVFPSVESYLRLVTCYLTEYMEDWANDYAYIKADKLIPILEQEQILAAN' A
#
# COMPACT_ATOMS: atom_id res chain seq x y z
N MET A 1 17.30 8.90 2.46
CA MET A 1 16.09 8.10 2.74
C MET A 1 15.99 7.82 4.23
N ASP A 2 14.82 8.00 4.84
CA ASP A 2 14.61 7.69 6.28
C ASP A 2 14.57 6.16 6.48
N LYS A 3 15.54 5.63 7.24
CA LYS A 3 15.69 4.21 7.56
C LYS A 3 14.44 3.60 8.20
N ARG A 4 13.67 4.40 8.94
CA ARG A 4 12.41 3.94 9.55
C ARG A 4 11.33 3.69 8.52
N ARG A 5 11.35 4.36 7.37
CA ARG A 5 10.37 4.07 6.32
C ARG A 5 10.70 2.72 5.68
N ILE A 6 11.94 2.51 5.29
CA ILE A 6 12.45 1.30 4.61
C ILE A 6 12.58 0.05 5.48
N SER A 7 12.25 0.12 6.77
CA SER A 7 12.26 -1.06 7.65
C SER A 7 11.13 -2.01 7.25
N SER A 8 11.47 -3.27 6.99
CA SER A 8 10.55 -4.30 6.48
C SER A 8 9.34 -4.57 7.40
N LEU A 9 9.49 -4.34 8.70
CA LEU A 9 8.44 -4.58 9.69
C LEU A 9 7.52 -3.36 9.91
N ASN A 10 7.99 -2.15 9.64
CA ASN A 10 7.26 -0.93 10.03
C ASN A 10 5.96 -0.74 9.24
N GLU A 11 5.98 -1.04 7.94
CA GLU A 11 4.78 -1.05 7.08
C GLU A 11 3.74 -2.07 7.60
N LEU A 12 4.17 -3.30 7.86
CA LEU A 12 3.30 -4.37 8.33
C LEU A 12 2.71 -4.07 9.72
N GLU A 13 3.52 -3.56 10.64
CA GLU A 13 3.07 -3.16 11.98
C GLU A 13 2.06 -2.02 11.91
N ARG A 14 2.27 -1.03 11.04
CA ARG A 14 1.35 0.11 10.85
C ARG A 14 0.01 -0.38 10.29
N THR A 15 0.04 -1.19 9.24
CA THR A 15 -1.16 -1.76 8.62
C THR A 15 -1.94 -2.63 9.61
N ASN A 16 -1.27 -3.51 10.35
CA ASN A 16 -1.91 -4.35 11.37
C ASN A 16 -2.53 -3.54 12.51
N ARG A 17 -1.87 -2.45 12.93
CA ARG A 17 -2.41 -1.54 13.95
C ARG A 17 -3.68 -0.86 13.47
N GLU A 18 -3.71 -0.40 12.22
CA GLU A 18 -4.87 0.29 11.66
C GLU A 18 -6.05 -0.66 11.42
N ILE A 19 -5.80 -1.89 10.94
CA ILE A 19 -6.83 -2.92 10.83
C ILE A 19 -7.47 -3.20 12.20
N ARG A 20 -6.66 -3.36 13.25
CA ARG A 20 -7.15 -3.56 14.63
C ARG A 20 -7.92 -2.34 15.16
N ARG A 21 -7.50 -1.12 14.81
CA ARG A 21 -8.18 0.11 15.22
C ARG A 21 -9.56 0.21 14.59
N ARG A 22 -9.66 -0.01 13.27
CA ARG A 22 -10.92 0.08 12.51
C ARG A 22 -11.88 -1.05 12.88
N SER A 23 -11.40 -2.29 13.04
CA SER A 23 -12.25 -3.41 13.44
C SER A 23 -12.78 -3.26 14.87
N ARG A 24 -12.01 -2.63 15.78
CA ARG A 24 -12.45 -2.37 17.16
C ARG A 24 -13.64 -1.42 17.26
N VAL A 25 -13.82 -0.50 16.31
CA VAL A 25 -14.98 0.41 16.28
C VAL A 25 -16.28 -0.35 16.00
N VAL A 26 -16.22 -1.39 15.17
CA VAL A 26 -17.39 -2.23 14.84
C VAL A 26 -17.70 -3.21 15.97
N GLY A 27 -16.67 -3.75 16.63
CA GLY A 27 -16.82 -4.67 17.75
C GLY A 27 -17.16 -6.10 17.32
N VAL A 28 -18.41 -6.34 16.87
CA VAL A 28 -18.90 -7.66 16.43
C VAL A 28 -19.40 -7.57 15.00
N PHE A 29 -18.91 -8.47 14.14
CA PHE A 29 -19.29 -8.53 12.73
C PHE A 29 -20.38 -9.58 12.50
N PRO A 30 -21.41 -9.29 11.67
CA PRO A 30 -22.48 -10.24 11.37
C PRO A 30 -22.02 -11.42 10.50
N SER A 31 -20.88 -11.30 9.80
CA SER A 31 -20.28 -12.37 9.00
C SER A 31 -18.80 -12.10 8.72
N VAL A 32 -18.06 -13.12 8.30
CA VAL A 32 -16.67 -12.97 7.82
C VAL A 32 -16.60 -12.00 6.64
N GLU A 33 -17.57 -12.07 5.73
CA GLU A 33 -17.64 -11.20 4.55
C GLU A 33 -17.71 -9.71 4.93
N SER A 34 -18.46 -9.37 5.98
CA SER A 34 -18.55 -7.99 6.46
C SER A 34 -17.22 -7.47 7.05
N TYR A 35 -16.43 -8.35 7.68
CA TYR A 35 -15.07 -8.02 8.13
C TYR A 35 -14.12 -7.83 6.96
N LEU A 36 -14.16 -8.74 5.99
CA LEU A 36 -13.35 -8.66 4.78
C LEU A 36 -13.61 -7.36 4.03
N ARG A 37 -14.88 -6.97 3.85
CA ARG A 37 -15.24 -5.70 3.21
C ARG A 37 -14.59 -4.48 3.87
N LEU A 38 -14.59 -4.41 5.20
CA LEU A 38 -13.94 -3.31 5.93
C LEU A 38 -12.43 -3.28 5.68
N VAL A 39 -11.78 -4.44 5.80
CA VAL A 39 -10.32 -4.55 5.64
C VAL A 39 -9.91 -4.28 4.19
N THR A 40 -10.61 -4.86 3.22
CA THR A 40 -10.35 -4.67 1.80
C THR A 40 -10.55 -3.21 1.39
N CYS A 41 -11.63 -2.56 1.82
CA CYS A 41 -11.85 -1.14 1.53
C CYS A 41 -10.68 -0.29 2.04
N TYR A 42 -10.25 -0.52 3.28
CA TYR A 42 -9.09 0.17 3.84
C TYR A 42 -7.80 -0.10 3.06
N LEU A 43 -7.52 -1.36 2.71
CA LEU A 43 -6.29 -1.71 2.01
C LEU A 43 -6.27 -1.12 0.60
N THR A 44 -7.41 -1.06 -0.09
CA THR A 44 -7.52 -0.40 -1.40
C THR A 44 -7.18 1.09 -1.29
N GLU A 45 -7.81 1.81 -0.36
CA GLU A 45 -7.48 3.24 -0.08
C GLU A 45 -5.99 3.41 0.25
N TYR A 46 -5.47 2.59 1.15
CA TYR A 46 -4.08 2.65 1.59
C TYR A 46 -3.09 2.44 0.42
N MET A 47 -3.39 1.51 -0.48
CA MET A 47 -2.55 1.22 -1.64
C MET A 47 -2.57 2.37 -2.65
N GLU A 48 -3.72 2.99 -2.88
CA GLU A 48 -3.85 4.16 -3.75
C GLU A 48 -3.06 5.35 -3.18
N ASP A 49 -3.24 5.67 -1.90
CA ASP A 49 -2.48 6.72 -1.22
C ASP A 49 -0.97 6.43 -1.26
N TRP A 50 -0.59 5.17 -1.05
CA TRP A 50 0.81 4.76 -1.10
C TRP A 50 1.43 4.99 -2.47
N ALA A 51 0.77 4.54 -3.54
CA ALA A 51 1.26 4.67 -4.90
C ALA A 51 1.45 6.14 -5.31
N ASN A 52 0.56 7.02 -4.87
CA ASN A 52 0.56 8.43 -5.23
C ASN A 52 1.50 9.27 -4.36
N ASP A 53 1.36 9.20 -3.04
CA ASP A 53 1.98 10.17 -2.12
C ASP A 53 3.22 9.62 -1.41
N TYR A 54 3.22 8.33 -1.05
CA TYR A 54 4.23 7.78 -0.14
C TYR A 54 5.24 6.82 -0.78
N ALA A 55 5.07 6.50 -2.06
CA ALA A 55 5.92 5.60 -2.81
C ALA A 55 7.41 5.95 -2.65
N TYR A 56 8.21 4.93 -2.33
CA TYR A 56 9.66 5.06 -2.18
C TYR A 56 10.35 5.53 -3.46
N ILE A 57 9.82 5.09 -4.60
CA ILE A 57 10.24 5.47 -5.93
C ILE A 57 9.01 6.02 -6.63
N LYS A 58 9.07 7.28 -7.05
CA LYS A 58 7.97 7.95 -7.76
C LYS A 58 7.91 7.48 -9.21
N ALA A 59 6.71 7.33 -9.74
CA ALA A 59 6.47 6.91 -11.13
C ALA A 59 7.23 7.80 -12.13
N ASP A 60 7.25 9.12 -11.91
CA ASP A 60 7.97 10.09 -12.76
C ASP A 60 9.46 9.78 -12.93
N LYS A 61 10.08 9.12 -11.94
CA LYS A 61 11.49 8.72 -12.00
C LYS A 61 11.71 7.41 -12.74
N LEU A 62 10.68 6.57 -12.85
CA LEU A 62 10.71 5.27 -13.51
C LEU A 62 10.38 5.36 -15.00
N ILE A 63 9.49 6.27 -15.39
CA ILE A 63 9.04 6.44 -16.79
C ILE A 63 10.22 6.51 -17.78
N PRO A 64 11.26 7.35 -17.57
CA PRO A 64 12.37 7.44 -18.52
C PRO A 64 13.19 6.15 -18.63
N ILE A 65 13.26 5.36 -17.56
CA ILE A 65 14.00 4.09 -17.53
C ILE A 65 13.24 3.04 -18.34
N LEU A 66 11.92 2.97 -18.16
CA LEU A 66 11.05 2.05 -18.90
C LEU A 66 11.02 2.36 -20.40
N GLU A 67 11.04 3.64 -20.76
CA GLU A 67 11.14 4.09 -22.16
C GLU A 67 12.47 3.65 -22.79
N GLN A 68 13.58 3.78 -22.05
CA GLN A 68 14.89 3.32 -22.53
C GLN A 68 14.95 1.79 -22.70
N GLU A 69 14.37 1.02 -21.77
CA GLU A 69 14.30 -0.44 -21.89
C GLU A 69 13.47 -0.87 -23.11
N GLN A 70 12.35 -0.20 -23.41
CA GLN A 70 11.55 -0.49 -24.60
C GLN A 70 12.31 -0.21 -25.89
N ILE A 71 13.08 0.89 -25.94
CA ILE A 71 13.92 1.23 -27.10
C ILE A 71 15.01 0.17 -27.29
N LEU A 72 15.63 -0.31 -26.22
CA LEU A 72 16.66 -1.36 -26.28
C LEU A 72 16.08 -2.72 -26.70
N ALA A 73 14.85 -3.05 -26.26
CA ALA A 73 14.18 -4.29 -26.63
C ALA A 73 13.62 -4.30 -28.07
N ALA A 74 13.47 -3.12 -28.68
CA ALA A 74 13.00 -2.96 -30.06
C ALA A 74 14.12 -2.93 -31.12
N ASN A 75 15.39 -2.97 -30.69
CA ASN A 75 16.59 -3.06 -31.56
C ASN A 75 17.20 -4.46 -31.50
#